data_AF-A0A849ECT0-F1
#
_entry.id   AF-A0A849ECT0-F1
#
_cell.length_a   1.000
_cell.length_b   1.000
_cell.length_c   1.000
_cell.angle_alpha   90.00
_cell.angle_beta   90.00
_cell.angle_gamma   90.00
#
_symmetry.space_group_name_H-M   'P 1'
#
loop_
_entity.id
_entity.type
_entity.pdbx_description
1 polymer ?
#
loop_
_entity_poly.entity_id
_entity_poly.type
_entity_poly.pdbx_seq_one_letter_code
_entity_poly.pdbx_strand_id
1 'polypeptide(L)'
;MSYELPFSKPGGWSVQKGILLGLIVLHAVWLVIHMNLVSHQLINPWKLGGYGMYTTVNPAPALSLFDRRIDGFEIPIDDKDRVKLASENNFFIFRCQPLRVASLQTFLKNNPRFTGAPLRFILTEQTFLRDPIRAERLPHSILEIRWTGQDSFDYAGKICGKIFRGKSKLRP
;
A
#
# COMPACT_ATOMS: atom_id res chain seq x y z
N MET A 1 -1.06 -13.47 48.34
CA MET A 1 0.24 -13.19 47.70
C MET A 1 0.14 -11.83 47.03
N SER A 2 0.85 -10.82 47.54
CA SER A 2 0.90 -9.49 46.93
C SER A 2 1.88 -9.53 45.75
N TYR A 3 1.38 -9.26 44.54
CA TYR A 3 2.24 -9.10 43.37
C TYR A 3 2.90 -7.71 43.44
N GLU A 4 4.15 -7.67 43.86
CA GLU A 4 4.95 -6.44 43.83
C GLU A 4 5.40 -6.17 42.39
N LEU A 5 5.06 -5.00 41.86
CA LEU A 5 5.55 -4.56 40.56
C LEU A 5 7.08 -4.47 40.61
N PRO A 6 7.82 -4.87 39.56
CA PRO A 6 9.29 -4.86 39.55
C PRO A 6 9.91 -3.46 39.80
N PHE A 7 9.11 -2.40 39.73
CA PHE A 7 9.49 -1.02 40.00
C PHE A 7 9.38 -0.60 41.48
N SER A 8 8.71 -1.37 42.34
CA SER A 8 8.42 -0.99 43.73
C SER A 8 9.61 -1.16 44.69
N LYS A 9 10.68 -1.87 44.28
CA LYS A 9 11.88 -2.04 45.12
C LYS A 9 12.77 -0.79 45.07
N PRO A 10 13.12 -0.21 46.24
CA PRO A 10 13.89 1.05 46.35
C PRO A 10 15.36 0.96 45.92
N GLY A 11 15.86 -0.24 45.62
CA GLY A 11 17.22 -0.44 45.11
C GLY A 11 17.34 -0.05 43.64
N GLY A 12 17.73 1.20 43.38
CA GLY A 12 18.32 1.70 42.12
C GLY A 12 17.62 1.37 40.79
N TRP A 13 18.22 1.85 39.70
CA TRP A 13 17.87 1.43 38.34
C TRP A 13 18.67 0.18 37.99
N SER A 14 18.06 -1.00 38.15
CA SER A 14 18.65 -2.22 37.57
C SER A 14 18.60 -2.13 36.04
N VAL A 15 19.56 -2.79 35.37
CA VAL A 15 19.59 -2.89 33.90
C VAL A 15 18.25 -3.39 33.34
N GLN A 16 17.59 -4.31 34.05
CA GLN A 16 16.27 -4.81 33.70
C GLN A 16 15.19 -3.72 33.71
N LYS A 17 15.15 -2.84 34.73
CA LYS A 17 14.22 -1.70 34.77
C LYS A 17 14.47 -0.74 33.60
N GLY A 18 15.74 -0.50 33.26
CA GLY A 18 16.13 0.32 32.12
C GLY A 18 15.67 -0.25 30.78
N ILE A 19 15.90 -1.54 30.54
CA ILE A 19 15.43 -2.25 29.34
C ILE A 19 13.90 -2.22 29.26
N LEU A 20 13.22 -2.52 30.37
CA LEU A 20 11.76 -2.55 30.41
C LEU A 20 11.18 -1.15 30.13
N LEU A 21 11.73 -0.10 30.73
CA LEU A 21 11.34 1.28 30.42
C LEU A 21 11.59 1.59 28.93
N GLY A 22 12.75 1.21 28.40
CA GLY A 22 13.08 1.41 26.98
C GLY A 22 12.08 0.74 26.04
N LEU A 23 11.69 -0.51 26.34
CA LEU A 23 10.67 -1.23 25.56
C LEU A 23 9.29 -0.58 25.67
N ILE A 24 8.90 -0.12 26.86
CA ILE A 24 7.62 0.60 27.05
C ILE A 24 7.61 1.90 26.24
N VAL A 25 8.67 2.69 26.31
CA VAL A 25 8.79 3.95 25.54
C VAL A 25 8.77 3.66 24.05
N LEU A 26 9.54 2.67 23.58
CA LEU A 26 9.56 2.29 22.16
C LEU A 26 8.17 1.85 21.67
N HIS A 27 7.45 1.06 22.47
CA HIS A 27 6.10 0.62 22.13
C HIS A 27 5.10 1.78 22.08
N ALA A 28 5.17 2.71 23.05
CA ALA A 28 4.33 3.90 23.07
C ALA A 28 4.59 4.82 21.86
N VAL A 29 5.86 5.03 21.50
CA VAL A 29 6.25 5.80 20.30
C VAL A 29 5.73 5.12 19.03
N TRP A 30 5.91 3.80 18.91
CA TRP A 30 5.39 3.03 17.78
C TRP A 30 3.87 3.17 17.65
N LEU A 31 3.14 3.09 18.76
CA LEU A 31 1.68 3.27 18.80
C LEU A 31 1.24 4.62 18.27
N VAL A 32 1.84 5.70 18.76
CA VAL A 32 1.51 7.07 18.36
C VAL A 32 1.79 7.27 16.86
N ILE A 33 2.97 6.85 16.39
CA ILE A 33 3.33 6.95 14.97
C ILE A 33 2.36 6.14 14.11
N HIS A 34 2.06 4.89 14.50
CA HIS A 34 1.18 4.02 13.74
C HIS A 34 -0.24 4.59 13.65
N MET A 35 -0.82 5.05 14.77
CA MET A 35 -2.15 5.66 14.77
C MET A 35 -2.19 6.95 13.95
N ASN A 36 -1.13 7.75 13.99
CA ASN A 36 -1.01 8.95 13.17
C ASN A 36 -0.94 8.62 11.67
N LEU A 37 -0.19 7.58 11.27
CA LEU A 37 -0.14 7.15 9.87
C LEU A 37 -1.48 6.59 9.38
N VAL A 38 -2.20 5.84 10.23
CA VAL A 38 -3.53 5.30 9.93
C VAL A 38 -4.57 6.41 9.83
N SER A 39 -4.57 7.40 10.74
CA SER A 39 -5.54 8.50 10.74
C SER A 39 -5.42 9.35 9.47
N HIS A 40 -4.20 9.53 8.96
CA HIS A 40 -3.93 10.19 7.68
C HIS A 40 -4.08 9.27 6.46
N GLN A 41 -4.57 8.03 6.65
CA GLN A 41 -4.76 7.05 5.59
C GLN A 41 -3.47 6.70 4.80
N LEU A 42 -2.30 6.84 5.41
CA LEU A 42 -1.01 6.63 4.73
C LEU A 42 -0.59 5.16 4.69
N ILE A 43 -1.00 4.37 5.68
CA ILE A 43 -0.71 2.93 5.77
C ILE A 43 -1.99 2.11 5.88
N ASN A 44 -1.92 0.85 5.47
CA ASN A 44 -2.99 -0.12 5.67
C ASN A 44 -3.11 -0.47 7.17
N PRO A 45 -4.28 -0.24 7.81
CA PRO A 45 -4.47 -0.49 9.24
C PRO A 45 -4.37 -1.96 9.67
N TRP A 46 -4.47 -2.90 8.73
CA TRP A 46 -4.34 -4.35 8.94
C TRP A 46 -2.90 -4.86 8.73
N LYS A 47 -1.98 -3.99 8.33
CA LYS A 47 -0.57 -4.31 8.12
C LYS A 47 0.24 -3.62 9.21
N LEU A 48 1.42 -4.17 9.50
CA LEU A 48 2.33 -3.69 10.55
C LEU A 48 1.81 -3.84 11.99
N GLY A 49 0.76 -4.64 12.23
CA GLY A 49 0.40 -5.12 13.57
C GLY A 49 -0.34 -4.12 14.47
N GLY A 50 -0.99 -3.10 13.90
CA GLY A 50 -1.67 -2.05 14.67
C GLY A 50 -3.09 -2.38 15.13
N TYR A 51 -3.54 -1.67 16.18
CA TYR A 51 -4.92 -1.70 16.70
C TYR A 51 -6.00 -1.30 15.67
N GLY A 52 -5.60 -0.69 14.54
CA GLY A 52 -6.50 -0.30 13.46
C GLY A 52 -7.24 -1.48 12.81
N MET A 53 -6.71 -2.71 12.92
CA MET A 53 -7.38 -3.91 12.41
C MET A 53 -8.75 -4.18 13.07
N TYR A 54 -8.95 -3.70 14.30
CA TYR A 54 -10.20 -3.91 15.04
C TYR A 54 -11.24 -2.82 14.78
N THR A 55 -10.87 -1.74 14.09
CA THR A 55 -11.73 -0.57 13.93
C THR A 55 -12.14 -0.31 12.48
N THR A 56 -11.55 -1.03 11.51
CA THR A 56 -11.86 -0.90 10.09
C THR A 56 -11.94 -2.26 9.39
N VAL A 57 -12.64 -2.32 8.26
CA VAL A 57 -12.60 -3.50 7.38
C VAL A 57 -11.17 -3.73 6.87
N ASN A 58 -10.83 -4.98 6.54
CA ASN A 58 -9.58 -5.29 5.86
C ASN A 58 -9.59 -4.66 4.47
N PRO A 59 -8.67 -3.72 4.14
CA PRO A 59 -8.70 -3.04 2.84
C PRO A 59 -8.54 -3.97 1.65
N ALA A 60 -7.91 -5.15 1.82
CA ALA A 60 -7.77 -6.18 0.78
C ALA A 60 -7.47 -5.60 -0.63
N PRO A 61 -6.31 -4.94 -0.82
CA PRO A 61 -6.00 -4.22 -2.04
C PRO A 61 -6.03 -5.14 -3.27
N ALA A 62 -6.76 -4.71 -4.30
CA ALA A 62 -6.91 -5.44 -5.56
C ALA A 62 -6.51 -4.56 -6.73
N LEU A 63 -5.59 -5.07 -7.54
CA LEU A 63 -5.11 -4.39 -8.75
C LEU A 63 -5.84 -4.95 -9.96
N SER A 64 -6.49 -4.06 -10.69
CA SER A 64 -7.15 -4.35 -11.95
C SER A 64 -6.44 -3.63 -13.09
N LEU A 65 -6.35 -4.29 -14.25
CA LEU A 65 -5.76 -3.75 -15.47
C LEU A 65 -6.84 -3.61 -16.53
N PHE A 66 -6.85 -2.48 -17.23
CA PHE A 66 -7.78 -2.20 -18.31
C PHE A 66 -7.01 -1.74 -19.54
N ASP A 67 -7.49 -2.14 -20.71
CA ASP A 67 -7.04 -1.58 -21.99
C ASP A 67 -7.99 -0.44 -22.36
N ARG A 68 -7.49 0.80 -22.47
CA ARG A 68 -8.36 1.94 -22.83
C ARG A 68 -8.88 1.87 -24.26
N ARG A 69 -8.42 0.92 -25.09
CA ARG A 69 -8.99 0.65 -26.41
C ARG A 69 -10.31 -0.12 -26.33
N ILE A 70 -10.53 -0.86 -25.24
CA ILE A 70 -11.68 -1.73 -25.04
C ILE A 70 -12.34 -1.30 -23.73
N ASP A 71 -13.32 -0.40 -23.82
CA ASP A 71 -13.99 0.12 -22.64
C ASP A 71 -14.77 -0.97 -21.89
N GLY A 72 -14.63 -0.98 -20.57
CA GLY A 72 -15.47 -1.76 -19.66
C GLY A 72 -14.96 -3.16 -19.30
N PHE A 73 -13.91 -3.67 -19.96
CA PHE A 73 -13.40 -5.02 -19.67
C PHE A 73 -12.06 -5.00 -18.93
N GLU A 74 -12.03 -5.64 -17.78
CA GLU A 74 -10.80 -5.94 -17.05
C GLU A 74 -9.99 -7.00 -17.82
N ILE A 75 -8.73 -6.69 -18.09
CA ILE A 75 -7.78 -7.64 -18.66
C ILE A 75 -7.31 -8.55 -17.52
N PRO A 76 -7.43 -9.88 -17.65
CA PRO A 76 -6.87 -10.79 -16.66
C PRO A 76 -5.35 -10.62 -16.59
N ILE A 77 -4.86 -10.38 -15.37
CA ILE A 77 -3.44 -10.39 -15.04
C ILE A 77 -3.09 -11.77 -14.51
N ASP A 78 -2.04 -12.38 -15.05
CA ASP A 78 -1.54 -13.65 -14.54
C ASP A 78 -1.19 -13.53 -13.05
N ASP A 79 -1.59 -14.51 -12.25
CA ASP A 79 -1.41 -14.49 -10.79
C ASP A 79 0.05 -14.24 -10.38
N LYS A 80 1.00 -14.81 -11.14
CA LYS A 80 2.44 -14.62 -10.93
C LYS A 80 2.85 -13.15 -11.07
N ASP A 81 2.37 -12.47 -12.12
CA ASP A 81 2.68 -11.06 -12.35
C ASP A 81 1.95 -10.17 -11.34
N ARG A 82 0.71 -10.51 -10.97
CA ARG A 82 -0.04 -9.81 -9.91
C ARG A 82 0.70 -9.87 -8.57
N VAL A 83 1.17 -11.05 -8.17
CA VAL A 83 1.93 -11.25 -6.92
C VAL A 83 3.26 -10.53 -6.98
N LYS A 84 3.97 -10.60 -8.12
CA LYS A 84 5.25 -9.90 -8.30
C LYS A 84 5.07 -8.38 -8.21
N LEU A 85 4.08 -7.82 -8.91
CA LEU A 85 3.79 -6.39 -8.88
C LEU A 85 3.37 -5.95 -7.47
N ALA A 86 2.54 -6.72 -6.78
CA ALA A 86 2.21 -6.44 -5.39
C ALA A 86 3.45 -6.45 -4.49
N SER A 87 4.29 -7.50 -4.56
CA SER A 87 5.51 -7.63 -3.76
C SER A 87 6.48 -6.46 -3.98
N GLU A 88 6.74 -6.10 -5.24
CA GLU A 88 7.61 -4.98 -5.60
C GLU A 88 7.06 -3.62 -5.13
N ASN A 89 5.75 -3.54 -4.87
CA ASN A 89 5.06 -2.39 -4.30
C ASN A 89 4.70 -2.58 -2.81
N ASN A 90 5.48 -3.39 -2.07
CA ASN A 90 5.32 -3.65 -0.64
C ASN A 90 3.91 -4.13 -0.27
N PHE A 91 3.28 -4.94 -1.12
CA PHE A 91 1.89 -5.40 -1.00
C PHE A 91 0.88 -4.27 -0.74
N PHE A 92 1.17 -3.07 -1.26
CA PHE A 92 0.36 -1.86 -1.07
C PHE A 92 0.14 -1.50 0.41
N ILE A 93 1.11 -1.81 1.28
CA ILE A 93 1.08 -1.40 2.70
C ILE A 93 0.99 0.13 2.81
N PHE A 94 1.75 0.85 1.98
CA PHE A 94 1.73 2.31 1.91
C PHE A 94 0.71 2.76 0.87
N ARG A 95 -0.47 3.16 1.34
CA ARG A 95 -1.65 3.46 0.52
C ARG A 95 -1.39 4.60 -0.47
N CYS A 96 -0.68 5.63 -0.02
CA CYS A 96 -0.39 6.81 -0.82
C CYS A 96 0.93 6.74 -1.61
N GLN A 97 1.56 5.57 -1.69
CA GLN A 97 2.77 5.36 -2.49
C GLN A 97 2.41 5.06 -3.95
N PRO A 98 2.88 5.84 -4.94
CA PRO A 98 2.65 5.53 -6.35
C PRO A 98 3.32 4.20 -6.72
N LEU A 99 2.74 3.51 -7.72
CA LEU A 99 3.33 2.28 -8.26
C LEU A 99 4.77 2.55 -8.70
N ARG A 100 5.70 1.71 -8.26
CA ARG A 100 7.12 1.83 -8.60
C ARG A 100 7.30 1.65 -10.10
N VAL A 101 7.94 2.62 -10.74
CA VAL A 101 8.21 2.59 -12.19
C VAL A 101 8.96 1.32 -12.61
N ALA A 102 9.93 0.88 -11.79
CA ALA A 102 10.66 -0.36 -12.02
C ALA A 102 9.76 -1.62 -12.07
N SER A 103 8.71 -1.65 -11.24
CA SER A 103 7.74 -2.76 -11.26
C SER A 103 6.88 -2.75 -12.51
N LEU A 104 6.48 -1.56 -12.98
CA LEU A 104 5.76 -1.39 -14.23
C LEU A 104 6.61 -1.82 -15.43
N GLN A 105 7.89 -1.41 -15.47
CA GLN A 105 8.82 -1.84 -16.51
C GLN A 105 8.95 -3.36 -16.53
N THR A 106 9.10 -4.00 -15.37
CA THR A 106 9.21 -5.46 -15.25
C THR A 106 7.93 -6.15 -15.72
N PHE A 107 6.76 -5.65 -15.32
CA PHE A 107 5.47 -6.15 -15.77
C PHE A 107 5.30 -6.08 -17.29
N LEU A 108 5.60 -4.92 -17.89
CA LEU A 108 5.48 -4.71 -19.32
C LEU A 108 6.50 -5.54 -20.12
N LYS A 109 7.72 -5.76 -19.59
CA LYS A 109 8.70 -6.67 -20.19
C LYS A 109 8.22 -8.12 -20.22
N ASN A 110 7.58 -8.57 -19.14
CA ASN A 110 7.02 -9.91 -19.07
C ASN A 110 5.79 -10.08 -19.97
N ASN A 111 5.11 -8.97 -20.30
CA ASN A 111 3.86 -8.97 -21.06
C ASN A 111 3.96 -8.08 -22.32
N PRO A 112 4.76 -8.49 -23.33
CA PRO A 112 4.97 -7.68 -24.54
C PRO A 112 3.69 -7.41 -25.34
N ARG A 113 2.63 -8.20 -25.13
CA ARG A 113 1.29 -7.97 -25.71
C ARG A 113 0.68 -6.61 -25.32
N PHE A 114 1.13 -6.02 -24.22
CA PHE A 114 0.65 -4.72 -23.75
C PHE A 114 1.48 -3.54 -24.28
N THR A 115 2.55 -3.81 -25.01
CA THR A 115 3.35 -2.78 -25.68
C THR A 115 2.52 -2.09 -26.77
N GLY A 116 2.52 -0.76 -26.76
CA GLY A 116 1.70 0.07 -27.65
C GLY A 116 0.25 0.26 -27.19
N ALA A 117 -0.23 -0.51 -26.20
CA ALA A 117 -1.60 -0.38 -25.68
C ALA A 117 -1.69 0.74 -24.62
N PRO A 118 -2.68 1.64 -24.68
CA PRO A 118 -2.94 2.58 -23.59
C PRO A 118 -3.54 1.81 -22.41
N LEU A 119 -2.77 1.62 -21.34
CA LEU A 119 -3.19 0.83 -20.18
C LEU A 119 -3.69 1.72 -19.06
N ARG A 120 -4.62 1.20 -18.26
CA ARG A 120 -5.04 1.80 -17.00
C ARG A 120 -4.98 0.74 -15.90
N PHE A 121 -4.17 1.01 -14.88
CA PHE A 121 -4.15 0.25 -13.63
C PHE A 121 -5.04 0.96 -12.62
N ILE A 122 -5.94 0.22 -11.99
CA ILE A 122 -6.79 0.70 -10.91
C ILE A 122 -6.51 -0.16 -9.69
N LEU A 123 -5.97 0.46 -8.63
CA LEU A 123 -5.86 -0.17 -7.33
C LEU A 123 -7.11 0.18 -6.54
N THR A 124 -7.85 -0.85 -6.13
CA THR A 124 -9.07 -0.71 -5.35
C THR A 124 -8.90 -1.32 -3.97
N GLU A 125 -9.62 -0.78 -2.99
CA GLU A 125 -9.59 -1.26 -1.61
C GLU A 125 -11.01 -1.34 -1.05
N GLN A 126 -11.27 -2.32 -0.18
CA GLN A 126 -12.49 -2.35 0.62
C GLN A 126 -12.46 -1.21 1.64
N THR A 127 -13.57 -0.47 1.68
CA THR A 127 -13.78 0.66 2.57
C THR A 127 -15.11 0.48 3.29
N PHE A 128 -15.17 0.95 4.53
CA PHE A 128 -16.40 0.95 5.30
C PHE A 128 -17.11 2.30 5.12
N LEU A 129 -18.26 2.29 4.46
CA LEU A 129 -19.14 3.44 4.36
C LEU A 129 -20.13 3.38 5.52
N ARG A 130 -20.39 4.53 6.15
CA ARG A 130 -21.25 4.62 7.34
C ARG A 130 -22.71 4.96 7.02
N ASP A 131 -23.02 5.39 5.81
CA ASP A 131 -24.37 5.82 5.44
C ASP A 131 -24.73 5.47 3.98
N PRO A 132 -25.52 4.40 3.75
CA PRO A 132 -25.80 3.31 4.68
C PRO A 132 -24.53 2.53 5.07
N ILE A 133 -24.58 1.80 6.18
CA ILE A 133 -23.48 0.93 6.62
C ILE A 133 -23.25 -0.17 5.60
N ARG A 134 -22.14 -0.10 4.85
CA ARG A 134 -21.74 -1.15 3.91
C ARG A 134 -20.23 -1.17 3.69
N ALA A 135 -19.72 -2.35 3.34
CA ALA A 135 -18.37 -2.48 2.82
C ALA A 135 -18.42 -2.35 1.29
N GLU A 136 -17.69 -1.39 0.74
CA GLU A 136 -17.63 -1.14 -0.70
C GLU A 136 -16.18 -1.07 -1.17
N ARG A 137 -15.90 -1.65 -2.34
CA ARG A 137 -14.57 -1.61 -2.94
C ARG A 137 -14.44 -0.37 -3.80
N LEU A 138 -13.63 0.59 -3.37
CA LEU A 138 -13.47 1.89 -4.02
C LEU A 138 -12.08 2.03 -4.64
N PRO A 139 -11.96 2.75 -5.78
CA PRO A 139 -10.67 3.06 -6.37
C PRO A 139 -9.86 3.97 -5.44
N HIS A 140 -8.66 3.53 -5.09
CA HIS A 140 -7.73 4.26 -4.23
C HIS A 140 -6.59 4.91 -5.03
N SER A 141 -6.14 4.24 -6.10
CA SER A 141 -5.11 4.74 -6.99
C SER A 141 -5.46 4.40 -8.44
N ILE A 142 -5.25 5.37 -9.33
CA ILE A 142 -5.39 5.18 -10.78
C ILE A 142 -4.09 5.58 -11.42
N LEU A 143 -3.56 4.71 -12.28
CA LEU A 143 -2.39 4.95 -13.11
C LEU A 143 -2.74 4.67 -14.56
N GLU A 144 -2.45 5.60 -15.44
CA GLU A 144 -2.54 5.43 -16.88
C GLU A 144 -1.15 5.39 -17.50
N ILE A 145 -0.97 4.53 -18.49
CA ILE A 145 0.22 4.41 -19.32
C ILE A 145 -0.16 4.74 -20.76
N ARG A 146 0.64 5.58 -21.41
CA ARG A 146 0.53 5.90 -22.84
C ARG A 146 1.88 5.74 -23.50
N TRP A 147 1.91 4.98 -24.58
CA TRP A 147 3.13 4.77 -25.35
C TRP A 147 3.48 6.00 -26.18
N THR A 148 4.74 6.41 -26.12
CA THR A 148 5.30 7.50 -26.94
C THR A 148 6.27 7.00 -28.00
N GLY A 149 6.63 5.72 -27.95
CA GLY A 149 7.48 5.02 -28.91
C GLY A 149 7.40 3.51 -28.68
N GLN A 150 8.25 2.74 -29.36
CA GLN A 150 8.29 1.27 -29.19
C GLN A 150 8.78 0.85 -27.80
N ASP A 151 9.75 1.58 -27.26
CA ASP A 151 10.38 1.27 -25.97
C ASP A 151 10.15 2.37 -24.92
N SER A 152 9.30 3.36 -25.19
CA SER A 152 9.06 4.48 -24.27
C SER A 152 7.59 4.70 -23.99
N PHE A 153 7.28 5.01 -22.74
CA PHE A 153 5.93 5.33 -22.31
C PHE A 153 5.93 6.47 -21.29
N ASP A 154 4.89 7.27 -21.40
CA ASP A 154 4.52 8.26 -20.40
C ASP A 154 3.52 7.61 -19.45
N TYR A 155 3.63 7.96 -18.17
CA TYR A 155 2.67 7.51 -17.16
C TYR A 155 2.16 8.70 -16.36
N ALA A 156 0.88 8.64 -15.99
CA ALA A 156 0.24 9.65 -15.18
C ALA A 156 -0.86 9.02 -14.34
N GLY A 157 -1.04 9.51 -13.12
CA GLY A 157 -2.02 8.94 -12.22
C GLY A 157 -2.38 9.87 -11.07
N LYS A 158 -3.34 9.41 -10.27
CA LYS A 158 -3.78 10.07 -9.05
C LYS A 158 -3.80 9.05 -7.92
N ILE A 159 -3.16 9.39 -6.81
CA ILE A 159 -3.14 8.56 -5.60
C ILE A 159 -3.30 9.46 -4.38
N CYS A 160 -4.25 9.13 -3.49
CA CYS A 160 -4.58 9.96 -2.33
C CYS A 160 -4.73 11.46 -2.65
N GLY A 161 -5.37 11.80 -3.78
CA GLY A 161 -5.55 13.20 -4.20
C GLY A 161 -4.35 13.81 -4.92
N LYS A 162 -3.15 13.24 -4.83
CA LYS A 162 -1.92 13.75 -5.45
C LYS A 162 -1.76 13.22 -6.86
N ILE A 163 -1.46 14.12 -7.80
CA ILE A 163 -1.14 13.76 -9.18
C ILE A 163 0.34 13.37 -9.24
N PHE A 164 0.63 12.25 -9.90
CA PHE A 164 2.00 11.85 -10.21
C PHE A 164 2.11 11.55 -11.70
N ARG A 165 3.24 11.90 -12.30
CA ARG A 165 3.49 11.71 -13.73
C ARG A 165 4.98 11.57 -14.01
N GLY A 166 5.31 10.93 -15.11
CA GLY A 166 6.68 10.85 -15.58
C GLY A 166 6.79 10.13 -16.91
N LYS A 167 8.02 9.88 -17.32
CA LYS A 167 8.36 9.13 -18.52
C LYS A 167 9.29 8.00 -18.15
N SER A 168 9.21 6.90 -18.88
CA SER A 168 10.08 5.76 -18.67
C SER A 168 10.36 5.05 -20.00
N LYS A 169 11.46 4.30 -20.01
CA LYS A 169 11.83 3.42 -21.11
C LYS A 169 11.81 1.97 -20.64
N LEU A 170 11.39 1.05 -21.49
CA LEU A 170 11.48 -0.39 -21.24
C LEU A 170 12.95 -0.84 -21.19
N ARG A 171 13.74 -0.40 -22.16
CA ARG A 171 15.18 -0.71 -22.24
C ARG A 171 15.98 0.48 -21.67
N PRO A 172 17.00 0.23 -20.84
CA PRO A 172 17.94 1.28 -20.42
C PRO A 172 18.65 1.89 -21.64
#